data_AF-A0A524EKL6-F1
#
_entry.id   AF-A0A524EKL6-F1
#
_cell.length_a   1.000
_cell.length_b   1.000
_cell.length_c   1.000
_cell.angle_alpha   90.00
_cell.angle_beta   90.00
_cell.angle_gamma   90.00
#
_symmetry.space_group_name_H-M   'P 1'
#
loop_
_entity.id
_entity.type
_entity.pdbx_description
1 polymer ?
#
loop_
_entity_poly.entity_id
_entity_poly.type
_entity_poly.pdbx_seq_one_letter_code
_entity_poly.pdbx_strand_id
1 'polypeptide(L)'
;MSTIKKADLKKKKEQKFNINEKRLLHYAKVAWNKAMRDLYYPPLNEPHYVFDYTNKEGFYIDPTYKWQITMNLANSPIFTDKEDYISFFHAITLHEISHYQIIPYDGLINAKLLNAAMKYVDENHAPIIVNLFADLIIDTKLHIRYPQLISWELKTAYKHVSDINTNPVSNFSLYIFRVYELLLNISILDAKTQVSNDLNLLATKTENIIFTKFENDSLWEAKVSKLALLLKPLLADTFNIAGKNSKKKKGYERKRLPG
;
A
#
# COMPACT_ATOMS: atom_id res chain seq x y z
N MET A 1 -48.02 -8.07 0.31
CA MET A 1 -47.81 -7.38 1.62
C MET A 1 -46.99 -8.31 2.50
N SER A 2 -45.67 -8.14 2.58
CA SER A 2 -44.97 -7.28 3.55
C SER A 2 -44.31 -8.11 4.68
N THR A 3 -43.22 -8.80 4.34
CA THR A 3 -42.24 -9.32 5.32
C THR A 3 -40.80 -8.90 4.99
N ILE A 4 -40.62 -7.92 4.11
CA ILE A 4 -39.39 -7.16 3.96
C ILE A 4 -39.47 -5.98 4.92
N LYS A 5 -39.08 -6.18 6.18
CA LYS A 5 -38.78 -5.12 7.17
C LYS A 5 -38.42 -5.78 8.48
N LYS A 6 -37.12 -6.06 8.70
CA LYS A 6 -36.50 -6.15 10.04
C LYS A 6 -34.98 -6.40 10.06
N ALA A 7 -34.31 -6.63 8.92
CA ALA A 7 -32.85 -6.82 8.90
C ALA A 7 -32.03 -5.52 8.65
N ASP A 8 -32.60 -4.51 7.99
CA ASP A 8 -31.86 -3.29 7.56
C ASP A 8 -31.93 -2.08 8.52
N LEU A 9 -32.30 -2.30 9.78
CA LEU A 9 -32.29 -1.27 10.81
C LEU A 9 -31.37 -1.67 11.97
N LYS A 10 -30.17 -2.16 11.66
CA LYS A 10 -29.06 -2.07 12.61
C LYS A 10 -28.73 -0.59 12.77
N LYS A 11 -29.26 0.00 13.85
CA LYS A 11 -28.92 1.31 14.40
C LYS A 11 -27.49 1.71 14.01
N LYS A 12 -27.33 2.75 13.18
CA LYS A 12 -26.15 3.62 13.21
C LYS A 12 -26.06 4.16 14.64
N LYS A 13 -25.39 3.42 15.54
CA LYS A 13 -24.87 4.03 16.75
C LYS A 13 -23.84 5.02 16.25
N GLU A 14 -24.08 6.31 16.42
CA GLU A 14 -23.02 7.31 16.29
C GLU A 14 -21.84 6.82 17.11
N GLN A 15 -20.73 6.54 16.42
CA GLN A 15 -19.50 6.11 17.07
C GLN A 15 -19.03 7.30 17.91
N LYS A 16 -19.18 7.19 19.24
CA LYS A 16 -18.75 8.24 20.16
C LYS A 16 -17.23 8.20 20.25
N PHE A 17 -16.58 9.08 19.51
CA PHE A 17 -15.13 9.22 19.56
C PHE A 17 -14.67 9.85 20.89
N ASN A 18 -13.60 9.29 21.46
CA ASN A 18 -12.88 9.89 22.58
C ASN A 18 -12.10 11.15 22.11
N ILE A 19 -11.49 11.87 23.05
CA ILE A 19 -10.78 13.13 22.75
C ILE A 19 -9.61 12.92 21.78
N ASN A 20 -8.86 11.84 21.93
CA ASN A 20 -7.72 11.53 21.06
C ASN A 20 -8.18 11.16 19.65
N GLU A 21 -9.21 10.33 19.53
CA GLU A 21 -9.83 9.97 18.25
C GLU A 21 -10.36 11.20 17.51
N LYS A 22 -11.00 12.14 18.23
CA LYS A 22 -11.44 13.42 17.64
C LYS A 22 -10.27 14.26 17.13
N ARG A 23 -9.14 14.26 17.82
CA ARG A 23 -7.92 14.97 17.38
C ARG A 23 -7.33 14.34 16.12
N LEU A 24 -7.20 13.01 16.09
CA LEU A 24 -6.72 12.28 14.90
C LEU A 24 -7.62 12.51 13.70
N LEU A 25 -8.95 12.44 13.90
CA LEU A 25 -9.93 12.74 12.87
C LEU A 25 -9.76 14.17 12.34
N HIS A 26 -9.55 15.15 13.22
CA HIS A 26 -9.31 16.52 12.80
C HIS A 26 -8.05 16.64 11.93
N TYR A 27 -6.94 16.03 12.33
CA TYR A 27 -5.70 16.07 11.55
C TYR A 27 -5.85 15.38 10.20
N ALA A 28 -6.54 14.24 10.15
CA ALA A 28 -6.83 13.51 8.92
C ALA A 28 -7.69 14.33 7.94
N LYS A 29 -8.68 15.08 8.44
CA LYS A 29 -9.48 16.00 7.62
C LYS A 29 -8.67 17.18 7.08
N VAL A 30 -7.76 17.73 7.89
CA VAL A 30 -6.84 18.79 7.43
C VAL A 30 -5.96 18.27 6.30
N ALA A 31 -5.40 17.07 6.46
CA ALA A 31 -4.59 16.42 5.44
C ALA A 31 -5.37 16.11 4.14
N TRP A 32 -6.59 15.59 4.26
CA TRP A 32 -7.48 15.37 3.11
C TRP A 32 -7.72 16.66 2.32
N ASN A 33 -8.03 17.75 3.02
CA ASN A 33 -8.24 19.05 2.39
C ASN A 33 -6.98 19.60 1.71
N LYS A 34 -5.78 19.27 2.21
CA LYS A 34 -4.52 19.60 1.51
C LYS A 34 -4.41 18.79 0.21
N ALA A 35 -4.59 17.47 0.28
CA ALA A 35 -4.50 16.60 -0.90
C ALA A 35 -5.51 16.99 -2.01
N MET A 36 -6.76 17.29 -1.64
CA MET A 36 -7.80 17.66 -2.62
C MET A 36 -7.57 19.02 -3.29
N ARG A 37 -6.86 19.96 -2.64
CA ARG A 37 -6.45 21.22 -3.30
C ARG A 37 -5.42 20.95 -4.38
N ASP A 38 -4.56 19.96 -4.16
CA ASP A 38 -3.45 19.64 -5.04
C ASP A 38 -3.86 18.68 -6.17
N LEU A 39 -4.85 17.82 -5.90
CA LEU A 39 -5.41 16.79 -6.77
C LEU A 39 -6.90 17.11 -7.02
N TYR A 40 -7.15 18.15 -7.82
CA TYR A 40 -8.50 18.67 -8.09
C TYR A 40 -9.41 17.70 -8.87
N TYR A 41 -8.84 16.70 -9.56
CA TYR A 41 -9.58 15.78 -10.42
C TYR A 41 -9.06 14.34 -10.32
N PRO A 42 -9.91 13.31 -10.14
CA PRO A 42 -11.36 13.40 -10.02
C PRO A 42 -11.79 13.98 -8.67
N PRO A 43 -12.95 14.66 -8.59
CA PRO A 43 -13.51 15.02 -7.30
C PRO A 43 -13.87 13.75 -6.54
N LEU A 44 -13.12 13.46 -5.48
CA LEU A 44 -13.35 12.31 -4.60
C LEU A 44 -14.17 12.75 -3.39
N ASN A 45 -15.06 11.87 -2.94
CA ASN A 45 -15.76 12.07 -1.68
C ASN A 45 -14.77 11.98 -0.51
N GLU A 46 -15.01 12.77 0.53
CA GLU A 46 -14.25 12.67 1.79
C GLU A 46 -14.25 11.21 2.29
N PRO A 47 -13.10 10.63 2.68
CA PRO A 47 -13.00 9.23 3.06
C PRO A 47 -13.91 8.84 4.22
N HIS A 48 -14.23 7.55 4.29
CA HIS A 48 -14.87 6.99 5.45
C HIS A 48 -13.83 6.82 6.57
N TYR A 49 -13.87 7.68 7.59
CA TYR A 49 -12.98 7.56 8.74
C TYR A 49 -13.52 6.56 9.75
N VAL A 50 -12.68 5.60 10.14
CA VAL A 50 -13.00 4.58 11.14
C VAL A 50 -11.91 4.49 12.20
N PHE A 51 -12.29 3.98 13.37
CA PHE A 51 -11.37 3.54 14.43
C PHE A 51 -11.66 2.07 14.70
N ASP A 52 -11.14 1.21 13.83
CA ASP A 52 -11.26 -0.24 13.95
C ASP A 52 -9.94 -0.83 14.43
N TYR A 53 -9.86 -1.05 15.74
CA TYR A 53 -8.69 -1.66 16.38
C TYR A 53 -8.52 -3.16 16.06
N THR A 54 -9.47 -3.78 15.36
CA THR A 54 -9.41 -5.20 14.98
C THR A 54 -8.83 -5.41 13.59
N ASN A 55 -8.96 -4.41 12.71
CA ASN A 55 -8.37 -4.43 11.38
C ASN A 55 -6.99 -3.75 11.39
N LYS A 56 -5.99 -4.37 10.76
CA LYS A 56 -4.61 -3.85 10.67
C LYS A 56 -4.36 -2.99 9.43
N GLU A 57 -5.28 -3.01 8.47
CA GLU A 57 -5.20 -2.14 7.30
C GLU A 57 -5.51 -0.70 7.73
N GLY A 58 -4.57 0.21 7.47
CA GLY A 58 -4.71 1.63 7.79
C GLY A 58 -5.55 2.39 6.77
N PHE A 59 -5.41 2.05 5.49
CA PHE A 59 -6.11 2.68 4.38
C PHE A 59 -6.44 1.63 3.34
N TYR A 60 -7.68 1.65 2.84
CA TYR A 60 -8.15 0.70 1.84
C TYR A 60 -9.40 1.21 1.12
N ILE A 61 -9.73 0.60 -0.01
CA ILE A 61 -11.00 0.83 -0.71
C ILE A 61 -12.02 -0.19 -0.18
N ASP A 62 -13.17 0.27 0.31
CA ASP A 62 -14.19 -0.60 0.90
C ASP A 62 -15.35 -0.85 -0.09
N PRO A 63 -15.48 -2.07 -0.67
CA PRO A 63 -16.60 -2.41 -1.54
C PRO A 63 -17.95 -2.32 -0.83
N THR A 64 -18.00 -2.58 0.48
CA THR A 64 -19.22 -2.51 1.29
C THR A 64 -19.66 -1.06 1.51
N TYR A 65 -18.73 -0.12 1.41
CA TYR A 65 -18.96 1.31 1.48
C TYR A 65 -18.82 1.98 0.10
N LYS A 66 -19.43 1.38 -0.92
CA LYS A 66 -19.52 1.93 -2.30
C LYS A 66 -18.17 2.17 -2.97
N TRP A 67 -17.17 1.34 -2.69
CA TRP A 67 -15.82 1.49 -3.24
C TRP A 67 -15.17 2.83 -2.88
N GLN A 68 -15.51 3.36 -1.70
CA GLN A 68 -14.95 4.59 -1.19
C GLN A 68 -13.67 4.32 -0.41
N ILE A 69 -12.74 5.29 -0.44
CA ILE A 69 -11.55 5.29 0.41
C ILE A 69 -12.00 5.26 1.87
N THR A 70 -11.46 4.31 2.64
CA THR A 70 -11.65 4.18 4.07
C THR A 70 -10.33 4.36 4.79
N MET A 71 -10.30 5.23 5.80
CA MET A 71 -9.13 5.56 6.60
C MET A 71 -9.33 5.06 8.03
N ASN A 72 -8.65 3.97 8.37
CA ASN A 72 -8.61 3.45 9.73
C ASN A 72 -7.54 4.17 10.55
N LEU A 73 -7.99 5.22 11.25
CA LEU A 73 -7.14 6.08 12.05
C LEU A 73 -6.62 5.40 13.32
N ALA A 74 -7.12 4.22 13.67
CA ALA A 74 -6.60 3.42 14.78
C ALA A 74 -5.17 2.88 14.52
N ASN A 75 -4.77 2.76 13.26
CA ASN A 75 -3.47 2.22 12.84
C ASN A 75 -2.43 3.30 12.52
N SER A 76 -2.69 4.58 12.83
CA SER A 76 -1.68 5.63 12.64
C SER A 76 -0.50 5.43 13.59
N PRO A 77 0.75 5.67 13.14
CA PRO A 77 1.88 5.73 14.05
C PRO A 77 1.68 6.78 15.14
N ILE A 78 2.31 6.58 16.29
CA ILE A 78 2.21 7.51 17.42
C ILE A 78 3.25 8.62 17.22
N PHE A 79 2.76 9.83 16.95
CA PHE A 79 3.57 11.04 16.90
C PHE A 79 3.34 11.93 18.13
N THR A 80 4.36 12.72 18.46
CA THR A 80 4.29 13.76 19.50
C THR A 80 3.82 15.10 18.94
N ASP A 81 4.23 15.45 17.71
CA ASP A 81 3.81 16.66 17.01
C ASP A 81 2.52 16.42 16.19
N LYS A 82 1.63 17.41 16.19
CA LYS A 82 0.45 17.44 15.32
C LYS A 82 0.82 17.53 13.84
N GLU A 83 1.91 18.21 13.49
CA GLU A 83 2.30 18.39 12.09
C GLU A 83 2.80 17.08 11.48
N ASP A 84 3.37 16.18 12.28
CA ASP A 84 3.72 14.83 11.85
C ASP A 84 2.47 14.00 11.53
N TYR A 85 1.41 14.07 12.34
CA TYR A 85 0.13 13.42 12.01
C TYR A 85 -0.45 13.97 10.70
N ILE A 86 -0.46 15.29 10.53
CA ILE A 86 -0.99 15.92 9.31
C ILE A 86 -0.14 15.51 8.10
N SER A 87 1.19 15.47 8.23
CA SER A 87 2.10 15.07 7.17
C SER A 87 1.92 13.61 6.79
N PHE A 88 1.81 12.71 7.79
CA PHE A 88 1.53 11.29 7.58
C PHE A 88 0.22 11.09 6.83
N PHE A 89 -0.88 11.65 7.33
CA PHE A 89 -2.17 11.53 6.66
C PHE A 89 -2.16 12.18 5.27
N HIS A 90 -1.39 13.25 5.06
CA HIS A 90 -1.29 13.91 3.77
C HIS A 90 -0.56 13.03 2.76
N ALA A 91 0.58 12.45 3.13
CA ALA A 91 1.35 11.56 2.28
C ALA A 91 0.52 10.32 1.87
N ILE A 92 -0.10 9.64 2.85
CA ILE A 92 -0.93 8.47 2.56
C ILE A 92 -2.14 8.85 1.71
N THR A 93 -2.81 9.98 1.98
CA THR A 93 -3.93 10.43 1.15
C THR A 93 -3.50 10.68 -0.29
N LEU A 94 -2.34 11.33 -0.51
CA LEU A 94 -1.81 11.54 -1.86
C LEU A 94 -1.54 10.20 -2.57
N HIS A 95 -0.98 9.22 -1.86
CA HIS A 95 -0.75 7.87 -2.38
C HIS A 95 -2.06 7.20 -2.83
N GLU A 96 -3.06 7.15 -1.94
CA GLU A 96 -4.34 6.48 -2.23
C GLU A 96 -5.13 7.17 -3.36
N ILE A 97 -5.13 8.50 -3.41
CA ILE A 97 -5.79 9.22 -4.51
C ILE A 97 -5.06 8.95 -5.84
N SER A 98 -3.74 8.78 -5.81
CA SER A 98 -2.92 8.53 -7.00
C SER A 98 -3.21 7.18 -7.66
N HIS A 99 -3.69 6.20 -6.91
CA HIS A 99 -4.22 4.94 -7.45
C HIS A 99 -5.48 5.12 -8.33
N TYR A 100 -6.10 6.30 -8.33
CA TYR A 100 -7.18 6.66 -9.27
C TYR A 100 -6.68 7.46 -10.48
N GLN A 101 -5.54 8.14 -10.38
CA GLN A 101 -5.07 9.11 -11.38
C GLN A 101 -3.92 8.58 -12.24
N ILE A 102 -2.98 7.85 -11.64
CA ILE A 102 -1.72 7.47 -12.28
C ILE A 102 -1.82 6.06 -12.85
N ILE A 103 -2.27 5.11 -12.03
CA ILE A 103 -2.57 3.74 -12.46
C ILE A 103 -3.99 3.47 -12.00
N PRO A 104 -5.01 3.98 -12.73
CA PRO A 104 -6.38 3.76 -12.33
C PRO A 104 -6.61 2.25 -12.22
N TYR A 105 -7.05 1.80 -11.04
CA TYR A 105 -7.64 0.47 -10.86
C TYR A 105 -9.00 0.40 -11.57
N ASP A 106 -9.06 0.78 -12.85
CA ASP A 106 -10.16 0.31 -13.68
C ASP A 106 -10.03 -1.22 -13.81
N GLY A 107 -11.18 -1.89 -13.86
CA GLY A 107 -11.19 -3.36 -13.84
C GLY A 107 -10.42 -3.99 -15.01
N LEU A 108 -10.22 -3.26 -16.11
CA LEU A 108 -9.54 -3.75 -17.30
C LEU A 108 -8.02 -3.72 -17.13
N ILE A 109 -7.45 -2.58 -16.71
CA ILE A 109 -6.02 -2.41 -16.47
C ILE A 109 -5.59 -3.38 -15.37
N ASN A 110 -6.31 -3.40 -14.23
CA ASN A 110 -5.96 -4.29 -13.13
C ASN A 110 -5.97 -5.77 -13.57
N ALA A 111 -7.00 -6.20 -14.32
CA ALA A 111 -7.05 -7.56 -14.86
C ALA A 111 -5.90 -7.88 -15.83
N LYS A 112 -5.51 -6.92 -16.68
CA LYS A 112 -4.36 -7.08 -17.59
C LYS A 112 -3.05 -7.25 -16.82
N LEU A 113 -2.81 -6.42 -15.80
CA LEU A 113 -1.59 -6.50 -14.98
C LEU A 113 -1.56 -7.81 -14.17
N LEU A 114 -2.68 -8.21 -13.57
CA LEU A 114 -2.78 -9.50 -12.87
C LEU A 114 -2.50 -10.67 -13.81
N ASN A 115 -3.10 -10.69 -15.00
CA ASN A 115 -2.85 -11.72 -16.02
C ASN A 115 -1.37 -11.74 -16.45
N ALA A 116 -0.72 -10.57 -16.56
CA ALA A 116 0.70 -10.48 -16.87
C ALA A 116 1.59 -11.03 -15.76
N ALA A 117 1.25 -10.82 -14.49
CA ALA A 117 1.96 -11.38 -13.35
C ALA A 117 1.78 -12.91 -13.25
N MET A 118 0.54 -13.40 -13.44
CA MET A 118 0.19 -14.82 -13.35
C MET A 118 0.89 -15.72 -14.38
N LYS A 119 1.56 -15.14 -15.39
CA LYS A 119 2.47 -15.89 -16.28
C LYS A 119 3.63 -16.56 -15.53
N TYR A 120 4.03 -16.01 -14.38
CA TYR A 120 5.24 -16.46 -13.67
C TYR A 120 5.01 -16.81 -12.19
N VAL A 121 4.04 -16.15 -11.55
CA VAL A 121 3.64 -16.40 -10.16
C VAL A 121 2.20 -16.92 -10.10
N ASP A 122 1.79 -17.49 -8.97
CA ASP A 122 0.41 -17.96 -8.79
C ASP A 122 -0.58 -16.81 -8.49
N GLU A 123 -1.86 -17.17 -8.46
CA GLU A 123 -2.99 -16.27 -8.20
C GLU A 123 -2.90 -15.50 -6.87
N ASN A 124 -2.22 -16.05 -5.85
CA ASN A 124 -2.08 -15.40 -4.55
C ASN A 124 -0.93 -14.39 -4.53
N HIS A 125 0.11 -14.63 -5.33
CA HIS A 125 1.28 -13.78 -5.43
C HIS A 125 1.12 -12.67 -6.47
N ALA A 126 0.26 -12.85 -7.47
CA ALA A 126 0.03 -11.85 -8.51
C ALA A 126 -0.42 -10.48 -7.97
N PRO A 127 -1.36 -10.37 -7.00
CA PRO A 127 -1.73 -9.08 -6.41
C PRO A 127 -0.55 -8.35 -5.75
N ILE A 128 0.35 -9.09 -5.08
CA ILE A 128 1.54 -8.51 -4.43
C ILE A 128 2.44 -7.83 -5.47
N ILE A 129 2.66 -8.48 -6.63
CA ILE A 129 3.46 -7.91 -7.71
C ILE A 129 2.79 -6.67 -8.30
N VAL A 130 1.49 -6.72 -8.56
CA VAL A 130 0.75 -5.61 -9.18
C VAL A 130 0.72 -4.40 -8.24
N ASN A 131 0.45 -4.60 -6.95
CA ASN A 131 0.47 -3.53 -5.96
C ASN A 131 1.87 -2.91 -5.85
N LEU A 132 2.92 -3.74 -5.69
CA LEU A 132 4.29 -3.25 -5.64
C LEU A 132 4.65 -2.43 -6.90
N PHE A 133 4.26 -2.91 -8.09
CA PHE A 133 4.50 -2.17 -9.32
C PHE A 133 3.80 -0.81 -9.33
N ALA A 134 2.54 -0.76 -8.88
CA ALA A 134 1.75 0.46 -8.85
C ALA A 134 2.31 1.48 -7.84
N ASP A 135 2.58 1.02 -6.62
CA ASP A 135 3.08 1.84 -5.52
C ASP A 135 4.43 2.49 -5.89
N LEU A 136 5.37 1.72 -6.46
CA LEU A 136 6.66 2.25 -6.89
C LEU A 136 6.54 3.36 -7.94
N ILE A 137 5.59 3.25 -8.88
CA ILE A 137 5.33 4.30 -9.87
C ILE A 137 4.69 5.53 -9.22
N ILE A 138 3.67 5.31 -8.40
CA ILE A 138 2.92 6.37 -7.72
C ILE A 138 3.87 7.20 -6.84
N ASP A 139 4.65 6.54 -5.99
CA ASP A 139 5.55 7.20 -5.07
C ASP A 139 6.70 7.90 -5.78
N THR A 140 7.15 7.36 -6.92
CA THR A 140 8.11 8.07 -7.78
C THR A 140 7.52 9.39 -8.30
N LYS A 141 6.27 9.39 -8.79
CA LYS A 141 5.60 10.63 -9.23
C LYS A 141 5.35 11.59 -8.07
N LEU A 142 4.91 11.07 -6.92
CA LEU A 142 4.67 11.88 -5.74
C LEU A 142 5.94 12.48 -5.19
N HIS A 143 7.06 11.75 -5.20
CA HIS A 143 8.36 12.26 -4.75
C HIS A 143 8.89 13.39 -5.64
N ILE A 144 8.67 13.32 -6.97
CA ILE A 144 9.00 14.45 -7.87
C ILE A 144 8.28 15.73 -7.44
N ARG A 145 7.03 15.63 -6.98
CA ARG A 145 6.20 16.79 -6.59
C ARG A 145 6.35 17.20 -5.12
N TYR A 146 6.55 16.23 -4.22
CA TYR A 146 6.62 16.39 -2.77
C TYR A 146 7.84 15.65 -2.17
N PRO A 147 9.07 15.98 -2.60
CA PRO A 147 10.25 15.18 -2.28
C PRO A 147 10.49 15.06 -0.77
N GLN A 148 10.30 16.16 -0.03
CA GLN A 148 10.49 16.17 1.42
C GLN A 148 9.46 15.32 2.15
N LEU A 149 8.18 15.44 1.76
CA LEU A 149 7.07 14.75 2.41
C LEU A 149 7.19 13.23 2.21
N ILE A 150 7.39 12.78 0.97
CA ILE A 150 7.48 11.36 0.64
C ILE A 150 8.75 10.75 1.24
N SER A 151 9.89 11.47 1.20
CA SER A 151 11.11 10.99 1.86
C SER A 151 10.96 10.86 3.37
N TRP A 152 10.24 11.79 4.00
CA TRP A 152 9.96 11.75 5.44
C TRP A 152 9.01 10.60 5.80
N GLU A 153 7.96 10.38 4.99
CA GLU A 153 7.00 9.29 5.19
C GLU A 153 7.69 7.93 5.11
N LEU A 154 8.47 7.66 4.05
CA LEU A 154 9.15 6.38 3.87
C LEU A 154 10.14 6.07 5.01
N LYS A 155 10.87 7.09 5.48
CA LYS A 155 11.74 6.98 6.66
C LYS A 155 10.97 6.67 7.93
N THR A 156 9.80 7.28 8.09
CA THR A 156 8.92 7.07 9.23
C THR A 156 8.31 5.67 9.21
N ALA A 157 7.86 5.21 8.03
CA ALA A 157 7.37 3.84 7.83
C ALA A 157 8.45 2.80 8.14
N TYR A 158 9.68 3.01 7.65
CA TYR A 158 10.81 2.11 7.98
C TYR A 158 11.06 2.05 9.49
N LYS A 159 11.14 3.20 10.18
CA LYS A 159 11.30 3.24 11.65
C LYS A 159 10.19 2.49 12.37
N HIS A 160 8.94 2.69 11.93
CA HIS A 160 7.81 1.99 12.53
C HIS A 160 7.91 0.48 12.36
N VAL A 161 8.30 0.01 11.18
CA VAL A 161 8.51 -1.42 10.89
C VAL A 161 9.72 -1.98 11.65
N SER A 162 10.80 -1.21 11.82
CA SER A 162 11.96 -1.66 12.60
C SER A 162 11.67 -1.71 14.09
N ASP A 163 10.90 -0.76 14.62
CA ASP A 163 10.66 -0.61 16.05
C ASP A 163 9.57 -1.55 16.58
N ILE A 164 8.54 -1.87 15.75
CA ILE A 164 7.48 -2.80 16.13
C ILE A 164 7.97 -4.24 16.20
N ASN A 165 8.92 -4.60 15.33
CA ASN A 165 9.37 -5.98 15.25
C ASN A 165 10.45 -6.22 16.31
N THR A 166 10.16 -7.10 17.28
CA THR A 166 11.18 -7.66 18.17
C THR A 166 12.21 -8.52 17.41
N ASN A 167 11.93 -8.82 16.13
CA ASN A 167 12.75 -9.58 15.21
C ASN A 167 13.33 -8.66 14.12
N PRO A 168 14.44 -9.04 13.47
CA PRO A 168 14.98 -8.30 12.34
C PRO A 168 13.94 -8.10 11.23
N VAL A 169 13.96 -6.92 10.60
CA VAL A 169 13.13 -6.55 9.46
C VAL A 169 13.23 -7.63 8.37
N SER A 170 12.09 -8.03 7.81
CA SER A 170 12.06 -9.12 6.82
C SER A 170 12.87 -8.78 5.56
N ASN A 171 13.41 -9.80 4.89
CA ASN A 171 14.13 -9.62 3.61
C ASN A 171 13.28 -8.91 2.56
N PHE A 172 11.97 -9.17 2.53
CA PHE A 172 11.04 -8.52 1.61
C PHE A 172 10.88 -7.03 1.92
N SER A 173 10.72 -6.67 3.20
CA SER A 173 10.66 -5.27 3.64
C SER A 173 11.98 -4.53 3.34
N LEU A 174 13.14 -5.15 3.64
CA LEU A 174 14.45 -4.60 3.30
C LEU A 174 14.61 -4.38 1.80
N TYR A 175 14.16 -5.34 0.99
CA TYR A 175 14.13 -5.22 -0.46
C TYR A 175 13.28 -4.03 -0.92
N ILE A 176 12.06 -3.87 -0.39
CA ILE A 176 11.17 -2.75 -0.76
C ILE A 176 11.84 -1.41 -0.45
N PHE A 177 12.30 -1.21 0.79
CA PHE A 177 12.95 0.04 1.17
C PHE A 177 14.20 0.30 0.34
N ARG A 178 14.97 -0.74 0.01
CA ARG A 178 16.15 -0.59 -0.86
C ARG A 178 15.78 -0.19 -2.28
N VAL A 179 14.68 -0.69 -2.83
CA VAL A 179 14.17 -0.26 -4.15
C VAL A 179 13.79 1.23 -4.12
N TYR A 180 13.12 1.68 -3.05
CA TYR A 180 12.79 3.10 -2.89
C TYR A 180 14.04 4.00 -2.77
N GLU A 181 15.05 3.59 -2.00
CA GLU A 181 16.31 4.34 -1.91
C GLU A 181 16.94 4.57 -3.29
N LEU A 182 16.95 3.54 -4.14
CA LEU A 182 17.51 3.59 -5.48
C LEU A 182 16.65 4.41 -6.44
N LEU A 183 15.32 4.19 -6.46
CA LEU A 183 14.40 4.90 -7.35
C LEU A 183 14.32 6.39 -7.06
N LEU A 184 14.28 6.76 -5.77
CA LEU A 184 14.05 8.13 -5.33
C LEU A 184 15.37 8.86 -5.02
N ASN A 185 16.50 8.17 -5.09
CA ASN A 185 17.82 8.67 -4.73
C ASN A 185 17.84 9.29 -3.31
N ILE A 186 17.33 8.56 -2.33
CA ILE A 186 17.30 8.94 -0.92
C ILE A 186 17.90 7.84 -0.04
N SER A 187 18.28 8.18 1.19
CA SER A 187 18.66 7.20 2.21
C SER A 187 17.49 7.02 3.19
N ILE A 188 17.03 5.79 3.35
CA ILE A 188 15.93 5.37 4.23
C ILE A 188 16.46 4.46 5.33
N LEU A 189 17.25 3.45 4.95
CA LEU A 189 17.76 2.43 5.86
C LEU A 189 18.82 3.04 6.80
N ASP A 190 18.83 2.57 8.05
CA ASP A 190 19.86 2.99 9.00
C ASP A 190 21.25 2.53 8.54
N ALA A 191 22.29 3.30 8.90
CA ALA A 191 23.68 2.96 8.54
C ALA A 191 24.15 1.58 9.06
N LYS A 192 23.47 1.02 10.06
CA LYS A 192 23.78 -0.31 10.62
C LYS A 192 23.05 -1.44 9.90
N THR A 193 22.02 -1.14 9.12
CA THR A 193 21.21 -2.13 8.42
C THR A 193 21.96 -2.66 7.20
N GLN A 194 22.29 -3.95 7.23
CA GLN A 194 23.01 -4.60 6.14
C GLN A 194 22.02 -5.22 5.15
N VAL A 195 22.05 -4.75 3.90
CA VAL A 195 21.35 -5.37 2.78
C VAL A 195 22.31 -6.35 2.09
N SER A 196 21.90 -7.61 1.93
CA SER A 196 22.74 -8.61 1.25
C SER A 196 22.98 -8.22 -0.22
N ASN A 197 24.08 -8.69 -0.80
CA ASN A 197 24.40 -8.44 -2.20
C ASN A 197 23.30 -8.93 -3.14
N ASP A 198 22.68 -10.07 -2.83
CA ASP A 198 21.58 -10.63 -3.63
C ASP A 198 20.34 -9.72 -3.61
N LEU A 199 19.96 -9.20 -2.43
CA LEU A 199 18.85 -8.26 -2.31
C LEU A 199 19.15 -6.93 -2.99
N ASN A 200 20.39 -6.44 -2.87
CA ASN A 200 20.80 -5.21 -3.54
C ASN A 200 20.77 -5.35 -5.07
N LEU A 201 21.25 -6.48 -5.61
CA LEU A 201 21.17 -6.78 -7.03
C LEU A 201 19.72 -6.90 -7.51
N LEU A 202 18.86 -7.53 -6.70
CA LEU A 202 17.43 -7.64 -6.96
C LEU A 202 16.75 -6.27 -7.00
N ALA A 203 17.09 -5.39 -6.05
CA ALA A 203 16.58 -4.04 -5.96
C ALA A 203 17.02 -3.20 -7.17
N THR A 204 18.30 -3.26 -7.57
CA THR A 204 18.81 -2.58 -8.77
C THR A 204 18.11 -3.06 -10.03
N LYS A 205 17.88 -4.37 -10.21
CA LYS A 205 17.11 -4.87 -11.36
C LYS A 205 15.67 -4.37 -11.37
N THR A 206 15.05 -4.28 -10.19
CA THR A 206 13.68 -3.76 -10.02
C THR A 206 13.63 -2.28 -10.40
N GLU A 207 14.54 -1.47 -9.86
CA GLU A 207 14.66 -0.04 -10.16
C GLU A 207 14.77 0.19 -11.68
N ASN A 208 15.67 -0.52 -12.36
CA ASN A 208 15.83 -0.41 -13.81
C ASN A 208 14.56 -0.78 -14.59
N ILE A 209 13.81 -1.79 -14.14
CA ILE A 209 12.53 -2.18 -14.74
C ILE A 209 11.50 -1.07 -14.55
N ILE A 210 11.43 -0.45 -13.37
CA ILE A 210 10.48 0.62 -13.08
C ILE A 210 10.89 1.88 -13.83
N PHE A 211 12.04 2.47 -13.50
CA PHE A 211 12.51 3.80 -13.92
C PHE A 211 12.41 4.06 -15.43
N THR A 212 12.74 3.06 -16.25
CA THR A 212 12.78 3.23 -17.72
C THR A 212 11.39 3.41 -18.33
N LYS A 213 11.01 4.62 -18.77
CA LYS A 213 9.72 4.89 -19.46
C LYS A 213 8.49 4.44 -18.64
N PHE A 214 8.52 4.65 -17.33
CA PHE A 214 7.46 4.20 -16.42
C PHE A 214 6.09 4.84 -16.71
N GLU A 215 6.07 6.02 -17.33
CA GLU A 215 4.83 6.71 -17.73
C GLU A 215 4.14 6.10 -18.96
N ASN A 216 4.80 5.21 -19.70
CA ASN A 216 4.22 4.56 -20.86
C ASN A 216 3.43 3.30 -20.44
N ASP A 217 2.11 3.46 -20.37
CA ASP A 217 1.14 2.43 -19.97
C ASP A 217 1.17 1.17 -20.85
N SER A 218 1.44 1.31 -22.14
CA SER A 218 1.58 0.18 -23.08
C SER A 218 2.71 -0.79 -22.70
N LEU A 219 3.64 -0.37 -21.83
CA LEU A 219 4.75 -1.20 -21.35
C LEU A 219 4.47 -1.85 -19.98
N TRP A 220 3.39 -1.48 -19.29
CA TRP A 220 3.15 -1.93 -17.92
C TRP A 220 2.98 -3.44 -17.80
N GLU A 221 2.21 -4.08 -18.67
CA GLU A 221 2.06 -5.56 -18.67
C GLU A 221 3.43 -6.25 -18.81
N ALA A 222 4.28 -5.78 -19.71
CA ALA A 222 5.61 -6.33 -19.92
C ALA A 222 6.53 -6.12 -18.70
N LYS A 223 6.45 -4.95 -18.04
CA LYS A 223 7.19 -4.64 -16.82
C LYS A 223 6.73 -5.51 -15.65
N VAL A 224 5.42 -5.63 -15.45
CA VAL A 224 4.81 -6.51 -14.42
C VAL A 224 5.20 -7.96 -14.63
N SER A 225 5.14 -8.48 -15.86
CA SER A 225 5.64 -9.81 -16.19
C SER A 225 7.12 -10.00 -15.82
N LYS A 226 7.99 -9.02 -16.11
CA LYS A 226 9.41 -9.08 -15.75
C LYS A 226 9.62 -9.06 -14.23
N LEU A 227 8.88 -8.23 -13.51
CA LEU A 227 8.91 -8.19 -12.04
C LEU A 227 8.43 -9.50 -11.42
N ALA A 228 7.33 -10.07 -11.91
CA ALA A 228 6.81 -11.34 -11.44
C ALA A 228 7.86 -12.47 -11.58
N LEU A 229 8.53 -12.54 -12.73
CA LEU A 229 9.61 -13.49 -12.94
C LEU A 229 10.79 -13.25 -11.98
N LEU A 230 11.19 -11.99 -11.83
CA LEU A 230 12.33 -11.57 -11.01
C LEU A 230 12.12 -11.86 -9.51
N LEU A 231 10.91 -11.60 -9.01
CA LEU A 231 10.58 -11.66 -7.57
C LEU A 231 10.00 -13.00 -7.12
N LYS A 232 9.73 -13.91 -8.05
CA LYS A 232 9.21 -15.25 -7.74
C LYS A 232 9.97 -15.97 -6.60
N PRO A 233 11.32 -15.98 -6.55
CA PRO A 233 12.03 -16.64 -5.46
C PRO A 233 11.77 -15.96 -4.11
N LEU A 234 11.89 -14.63 -4.07
CA LEU A 234 11.70 -13.85 -2.84
C LEU A 234 10.28 -13.98 -2.29
N LEU A 235 9.27 -14.01 -3.16
CA LEU A 235 7.89 -14.20 -2.76
C LEU A 235 7.63 -15.59 -2.17
N ALA A 236 8.18 -16.64 -2.80
CA ALA A 236 8.03 -18.00 -2.30
C ALA A 236 8.66 -18.21 -0.92
N ASP A 237 9.77 -17.52 -0.63
CA ASP A 237 10.45 -17.58 0.66
C ASP A 237 9.73 -16.76 1.74
N THR A 238 9.07 -15.66 1.35
CA THR A 238 8.44 -14.71 2.28
C THR A 238 6.97 -15.08 2.58
N PHE A 239 6.22 -15.45 1.56
CA PHE A 239 4.78 -15.67 1.62
C PHE A 239 4.48 -17.17 1.47
N ASN A 240 4.29 -17.86 2.58
CA ASN A 240 3.82 -19.25 2.59
C ASN A 240 2.31 -19.34 2.28
N ILE A 241 1.86 -18.84 1.14
CA ILE A 241 0.44 -18.82 0.75
C ILE A 241 0.19 -19.92 -0.28
N ALA A 242 -0.25 -21.10 0.18
CA ALA A 242 -0.57 -22.21 -0.71
C ALA A 242 -1.86 -21.93 -1.52
N GLY A 243 -1.72 -21.73 -2.83
CA GLY A 243 -2.83 -21.63 -3.79
C GLY A 243 -3.68 -22.89 -3.85
N LYS A 244 -4.91 -22.77 -4.40
CA LYS A 244 -5.87 -23.89 -4.51
C LYS A 244 -5.30 -25.08 -5.28
N ASN A 245 -4.30 -24.86 -6.14
CA ASN A 245 -3.73 -25.85 -7.06
C ASN A 245 -2.26 -26.25 -6.75
N SER A 246 -1.66 -25.79 -5.65
CA SER A 246 -0.31 -26.24 -5.30
C SER A 246 -0.35 -27.62 -4.61
N LYS A 247 0.45 -28.57 -5.11
CA LYS A 247 0.63 -29.89 -4.47
C LYS A 247 1.07 -29.67 -3.02
N LYS A 248 0.26 -30.11 -2.06
CA LYS A 248 0.55 -30.03 -0.61
C LYS A 248 1.97 -30.54 -0.32
N LYS A 249 2.89 -29.64 0.02
CA LYS A 249 4.05 -30.02 0.85
C LYS A 249 3.54 -30.13 2.30
N LYS A 250 4.02 -31.14 3.05
CA LYS A 250 3.66 -31.34 4.47
C LYS A 250 4.10 -30.11 5.28
N GLY A 251 3.21 -29.55 6.10
CA GLY A 251 3.52 -28.45 7.03
C GLY A 251 2.95 -27.06 6.69
N TYR A 252 2.15 -26.92 5.63
CA TYR A 252 1.64 -25.62 5.17
C TYR A 252 0.21 -25.36 5.65
N GLU A 253 0.00 -24.26 6.39
CA GLU A 253 -1.32 -23.76 6.76
C GLU A 253 -1.88 -22.82 5.67
N ARG A 254 -3.16 -23.00 5.32
CA ARG A 254 -3.87 -22.09 4.42
C ARG A 254 -4.28 -20.84 5.20
N LYS A 255 -3.66 -19.69 4.92
CA LYS A 255 -4.26 -18.39 5.23
C LYS A 255 -5.04 -17.88 4.03
N ARG A 256 -6.29 -17.45 4.27
CA ARG A 256 -7.08 -16.74 3.27
C ARG A 256 -6.52 -15.33 3.10
N LEU A 257 -6.37 -14.89 1.86
CA LEU A 257 -6.18 -13.48 1.54
C LEU A 257 -7.47 -12.71 1.89
N PRO A 258 -7.37 -11.45 2.33
CA PRO A 258 -8.52 -10.56 2.40
C PRO A 258 -9.01 -10.28 0.97
N GLY A 259 -10.27 -10.62 0.72
CA GLY A 259 -10.98 -10.50 -0.54
C GLY A 259 -12.41 -10.99 -0.35
#